data_AF-F6B895-F1
#
_entry.id   AF-F6B895-F1
#
_cell.length_a   1.000
_cell.length_b   1.000
_cell.length_c   1.000
_cell.angle_alpha   90.00
_cell.angle_beta   90.00
_cell.angle_gamma   90.00
#
_symmetry.space_group_name_H-M   'P 1'
#
loop_
_entity.id
_entity.type
_entity.pdbx_description
1 polymer ?
#
loop_
_entity_poly.entity_id
_entity_poly.type
_entity_poly.pdbx_seq_one_letter_code
_entity_poly.pdbx_strand_id
1 'polypeptide(L)' 'MYLKICPVCGNKSYGADLKGQWICPYCGSDISKEPCQPLRERKKDKEVNPNGTN' A
#
# COMPACT_ATOMS: atom_id res chain seq x y z
N MET A 1 0.53 -1.69 9.46
CA MET A 1 -0.54 -2.23 8.59
C MET A 1 0.03 -2.37 7.19
N TYR A 2 -0.06 -3.57 6.63
CA TYR A 2 0.49 -3.89 5.31
C TYR A 2 -0.60 -3.90 4.26
N LEU A 3 -0.24 -3.57 3.03
CA LEU A 3 -1.16 -3.60 1.89
C LEU A 3 -0.55 -4.42 0.76
N LYS A 4 -1.35 -5.30 0.17
CA LYS A 4 -1.05 -5.98 -1.09
C LYS A 4 -2.10 -5.60 -2.12
N ILE A 5 -1.68 -5.45 -3.37
CA ILE A 5 -2.60 -5.27 -4.50
C ILE A 5 -2.74 -6.63 -5.16
N CYS A 6 -3.97 -7.12 -5.31
CA CYS A 6 -4.21 -8.36 -5.99
C CYS A 6 -4.02 -8.18 -7.51
N PRO A 7 -3.14 -8.93 -8.18
CA PRO A 7 -2.93 -8.82 -9.61
C PRO A 7 -4.12 -9.37 -10.43
N VAL A 8 -4.98 -10.20 -9.81
CA VAL A 8 -6.13 -10.81 -10.48
C VAL A 8 -7.33 -9.87 -10.53
N CYS A 9 -7.68 -9.25 -9.39
CA CYS A 9 -8.87 -8.40 -9.31
C CYS A 9 -8.56 -6.91 -9.13
N GLY A 10 -7.29 -6.52 -8.98
CA GLY A 10 -6.85 -5.14 -8.77
C GLY A 10 -7.19 -4.56 -7.40
N ASN A 11 -7.87 -5.31 -6.52
CA ASN A 11 -8.29 -4.81 -5.21
C ASN A 11 -7.14 -4.77 -4.20
N LYS A 12 -7.23 -3.81 -3.28
CA LYS A 12 -6.29 -3.60 -2.18
C LYS A 12 -6.67 -4.50 -1.00
N SER A 13 -5.83 -5.46 -0.67
CA SER A 13 -5.97 -6.29 0.53
C SER A 13 -5.07 -5.76 1.64
N TYR A 14 -5.62 -5.60 2.84
CA TYR A 14 -4.90 -5.11 4.01
C TYR A 14 -4.67 -6.24 5.01
N GLY A 15 -3.46 -6.32 5.56
CA GLY A 15 -3.04 -7.35 6.50
C GLY A 15 -2.31 -6.76 7.70
N ALA A 16 -2.41 -7.44 8.84
CA ALA A 16 -1.67 -7.09 10.04
C ALA A 16 -0.24 -7.66 10.04
N ASP A 17 0.02 -8.70 9.25
CA ASP A 17 1.30 -9.41 9.18
C ASP A 17 1.82 -9.52 7.73
N LEU A 18 3.13 -9.70 7.59
CA LEU A 18 3.81 -9.96 6.32
C LEU A 18 3.99 -11.46 6.05
N LYS A 19 3.96 -12.28 7.10
CA LYS A 19 4.30 -13.69 7.07
C LYS A 19 3.04 -14.54 6.99
N GLY A 20 3.13 -15.61 6.22
CA GLY A 20 2.07 -16.61 6.08
C GLY A 20 1.31 -16.51 4.77
N GLN A 21 0.32 -17.39 4.64
CA GLN A 21 -0.52 -17.44 3.47
C GLN A 21 -1.45 -16.22 3.44
N TRP A 22 -1.43 -15.48 2.34
CA TRP A 22 -2.27 -14.32 2.12
C TRP A 22 -3.19 -14.59 0.94
N ILE A 23 -4.45 -14.88 1.24
CA ILE A 23 -5.50 -15.05 0.24
C ILE A 23 -6.22 -13.73 0.03
N CYS A 24 -6.41 -13.32 -1.22
CA CYS A 24 -7.19 -12.14 -1.55
C CYS A 24 -8.64 -12.35 -1.10
N PRO A 25 -9.19 -11.51 -0.20
CA PRO A 25 -10.56 -11.70 0.31
C PRO A 25 -11.64 -11.38 -0.74
N TYR A 26 -11.26 -10.78 -1.88
CA TYR A 26 -12.20 -10.37 -2.93
C TYR A 26 -12.39 -11.44 -4.01
N CYS A 27 -11.32 -12.15 -4.37
CA CYS A 27 -11.36 -13.12 -5.47
C CYS A 27 -10.85 -14.51 -5.08
N GLY A 28 -10.37 -14.70 -3.84
CA GLY A 28 -9.84 -15.98 -3.36
C GLY A 28 -8.47 -16.36 -3.94
N SER A 29 -7.82 -15.50 -4.74
CA SER A 29 -6.49 -15.78 -5.30
C SER A 29 -5.41 -15.70 -4.22
N ASP A 30 -4.44 -16.61 -4.27
CA ASP A 30 -3.25 -16.53 -3.42
C ASP A 30 -2.36 -15.37 -3.86
N ILE A 31 -2.16 -14.43 -2.94
CA ILE A 31 -1.28 -13.26 -3.10
C ILE A 31 -0.16 -13.30 -2.06
N SER A 32 0.18 -14.49 -1.55
CA SER A 32 1.23 -14.69 -0.55
C SER A 32 2.59 -14.25 -1.09
N LYS A 33 2.82 -14.50 -2.39
CA LYS A 33 4.05 -14.12 -3.10
C LYS A 33 4.09 -12.67 -3.58
N GLU A 34 2.95 -11.98 -3.56
CA GLU A 34 2.89 -10.59 -4.02
C GLU A 34 3.59 -9.66 -3.03
N PRO A 35 4.31 -8.63 -3.51
CA PRO A 35 5.02 -7.70 -2.66
C PRO A 35 4.06 -6.86 -1.82
N CYS A 36 4.36 -6.72 -0.53
CA CYS A 36 3.67 -5.75 0.32
C CYS A 36 4.10 -4.33 -0.05
N GLN A 37 3.12 -3.52 -0.42
CA GLN A 37 3.29 -2.08 -0.54
C GLN A 37 3.33 -1.50 0.89
N PRO A 38 4.35 -0.69 1.24
CA PRO A 38 4.29 0.08 2.46
C PRO A 38 3.09 1.04 2.35
N LEU A 39 2.21 1.02 3.35
CA LEU A 39 1.14 2.00 3.48
C LEU A 39 1.82 3.33 3.82
N ARG A 40 2.34 4.04 2.81
CA ARG A 40 3.12 5.27 2.99
C ARG A 40 2.40 6.17 4.00
N GLU A 41 3.02 6.32 5.17
CA GLU A 41 2.59 7.26 6.17
C GLU A 41 2.62 8.67 5.59
N ARG A 42 1.66 9.46 6.07
CA ARG A 42 1.37 10.86 5.72
C ARG A 42 2.55 11.63 5.11
N LYS A 43 2.23 12.40 4.06
CA LYS A 43 3.02 13.55 3.60
C LYS A 43 3.60 14.27 4.83
N LYS A 44 4.92 14.46 4.91
CA LYS A 44 5.43 15.62 5.64
C LYS A 44 4.99 16.83 4.81
N ASP A 45 3.91 17.47 5.21
CA ASP A 45 3.64 18.83 4.80
C ASP A 45 4.79 19.75 5.24
N LYS A 46 5.04 20.78 4.42
CA LYS A 46 6.00 21.91 4.51
C LYS A 46 7.31 21.67 3.74
N GLU A 47 7.60 22.46 2.71
CA GLU A 47 7.77 23.91 2.83
C GLU A 47 7.13 24.69 1.66
N VAL A 48 6.21 25.60 2.00
CA VAL A 48 5.90 26.79 1.19
C VAL A 48 7.23 27.52 0.97
N ASN A 49 7.61 27.78 -0.27
CA ASN A 49 8.68 28.72 -0.55
C ASN A 49 8.11 30.16 -0.47
N PRO A 50 8.51 30.99 0.51
CA PRO A 50 8.32 32.43 0.43
C PRO A 50 9.49 33.03 -0.34
N ASN A 51 9.44 33.03 -1.67
CA ASN A 51 10.25 33.96 -2.44
C ASN A 51 9.40 34.57 -3.55
N GLY A 52 8.86 35.76 -3.24
CA GLY A 52 8.77 36.79 -4.25
C GLY A 52 10.17 37.28 -4.64
N THR A 53 10.20 38.29 -5.51
CA THR A 53 11.35 38.90 -6.22
C THR A 53 11.61 38.20 -7.56
N ASN A 54 11.40 38.78 -8.76
CA ASN A 54 11.19 40.16 -9.23
C ASN A 54 10.06 40.19 -10.25
#